data_AF-A0AAU7CGU5-F1
#
_entry.id   AF-A0AAU7CGU5-F1
#
_cell.length_a   1.000
_cell.length_b   1.000
_cell.length_c   1.000
_cell.angle_alpha   90.00
_cell.angle_beta   90.00
_cell.angle_gamma   90.00
#
_symmetry.space_group_name_H-M   'P 1'
#
loop_
_entity.id
_entity.type
_entity.pdbx_description
1 polymer ?
#
loop_
_entity_poly.entity_id
_entity_poly.type
_entity_poly.pdbx_seq_one_letter_code
_entity_poly.pdbx_strand_id
1 'polypeptide(L)'
;MILLVLSCGPFAVRHAGAGVTVSDVVNLGEVCDARTSEQGAHGGTQSRVCRTSHGTYATYLGNDANDKAVLHVVRIRDGHPTRLLTTPTSVAGSNGVHVVCDADEQVYVIAAGSKFIDGAERALLTAYHVDRNTGATTKYSETVAFGKGSSYGYSSVSIDPARRDVHVLYSGGDAPGYFAWVRFDMAGKRWATKAVVAELAYRHCYNYGFADGRGGMVILSERDIRNATAGIIPSDKGRKIDADYVWDELRLFYIGDVAKPDYKTVDVEPAVYDKEAGLYPIVQNNWKGDTYLDAQGRLHVLYFSDDNNRKRGSFNRHAIFDAGGKCIRNALLPFQEDSAMRMAQSTDGRHYIIAIPYSQPARVQVWGATDAEGAGYALEVEKRLSKRIKPSYAGLAVSCPRNGSRQDDQIDCLFPADKDYHHFTIRLKSE
;
A
#
# COMPACT_ATOMS: atom_id res chain seq x y z
N MET A 1 -7.92 -15.14 71.31
CA MET A 1 -7.02 -14.76 70.22
C MET A 1 -7.69 -15.18 68.92
N ILE A 2 -8.44 -14.27 68.31
CA ILE A 2 -9.25 -14.50 67.10
C ILE A 2 -8.56 -13.73 65.97
N LEU A 3 -8.04 -14.45 64.99
CA LEU A 3 -7.32 -13.88 63.84
C LEU A 3 -8.35 -13.56 62.75
N LEU A 4 -8.59 -12.28 62.52
CA LEU A 4 -9.41 -11.77 61.42
C LEU A 4 -8.54 -11.71 60.15
N VAL A 5 -8.87 -12.49 59.12
CA VAL A 5 -8.25 -12.39 57.79
C VAL A 5 -9.15 -11.54 56.91
N LEU A 6 -8.76 -10.28 56.70
CA LEU A 6 -9.36 -9.38 55.73
C LEU A 6 -8.76 -9.68 54.35
N SER A 7 -9.58 -10.24 53.45
CA SER A 7 -9.24 -10.43 52.05
C SER A 7 -9.31 -9.08 51.31
N CYS A 8 -8.16 -8.56 50.89
CA CYS A 8 -8.10 -7.49 49.89
C CYS A 8 -8.48 -8.08 48.52
N GLY A 9 -9.69 -7.76 48.03
CA GLY A 9 -10.06 -8.00 46.64
C GLY A 9 -9.28 -7.08 45.71
N PRO A 10 -8.91 -7.52 44.49
CA PRO A 10 -8.30 -6.65 43.51
C PRO A 10 -9.36 -5.66 43.02
N PHE A 11 -9.24 -4.39 43.42
CA PHE A 11 -9.91 -3.31 42.74
C PHE A 11 -9.33 -3.24 41.33
N ALA A 12 -10.09 -3.75 40.35
CA ALA A 12 -9.87 -3.43 38.96
C ALA A 12 -10.12 -1.93 38.79
N VAL A 13 -9.05 -1.15 38.83
CA VAL A 13 -9.06 0.25 38.41
C VAL A 13 -9.36 0.22 36.91
N ARG A 14 -10.63 0.40 36.54
CA ARG A 14 -10.99 0.80 35.18
C ARG A 14 -10.45 2.21 34.99
N HIS A 15 -9.23 2.31 34.46
CA HIS A 15 -8.80 3.55 33.83
C HIS A 15 -9.77 3.82 32.68
N ALA A 16 -10.61 4.85 32.83
CA ALA A 16 -11.34 5.44 31.74
C ALA A 16 -10.34 6.23 30.87
N GLY A 17 -9.44 5.50 30.20
CA GLY A 17 -8.54 6.05 29.20
C GLY A 17 -9.35 6.44 27.97
N ALA A 18 -9.14 7.64 27.46
CA ALA A 18 -9.87 8.12 26.29
C ALA A 18 -9.42 7.32 25.05
N GLY A 19 -10.31 6.50 24.48
CA GLY A 19 -9.99 5.53 23.43
C GLY A 19 -9.69 6.12 22.04
N VAL A 20 -9.29 5.24 21.13
CA VAL A 20 -9.12 5.51 19.68
C VAL A 20 -10.43 6.08 19.12
N THR A 21 -10.33 7.16 18.34
CA THR A 21 -11.52 7.78 17.72
C THR A 21 -11.42 7.81 16.20
N VAL A 22 -12.57 7.66 15.53
CA VAL A 22 -12.69 7.71 14.08
C VAL A 22 -13.64 8.86 13.71
N SER A 23 -13.21 9.77 12.83
CA SER A 23 -14.05 10.89 12.37
C SER A 23 -15.17 10.43 11.46
N ASP A 24 -16.10 11.33 11.13
CA ASP A 24 -17.06 11.07 10.06
C ASP A 24 -16.35 11.08 8.69
N VAL A 25 -17.01 10.47 7.72
CA VAL A 25 -16.50 10.33 6.36
C VAL A 25 -16.89 11.53 5.50
N VAL A 26 -15.96 12.00 4.66
CA VAL A 26 -16.16 13.10 3.72
C VAL A 26 -16.06 12.57 2.29
N ASN A 27 -17.05 12.85 1.44
CA ASN A 27 -17.01 12.55 0.01
C ASN A 27 -16.20 13.64 -0.72
N LEU A 28 -15.01 13.28 -1.22
CA LEU A 28 -14.17 14.25 -1.93
C LEU A 28 -14.70 14.58 -3.33
N GLY A 29 -15.41 13.66 -3.98
CA GLY A 29 -16.04 13.90 -5.27
C GLY A 29 -17.12 14.98 -5.20
N GLU A 30 -17.94 14.95 -4.15
CA GLU A 30 -18.97 15.97 -3.89
C GLU A 30 -18.39 17.32 -3.46
N VAL A 31 -17.43 17.31 -2.51
CA VAL A 31 -16.90 18.56 -1.92
C VAL A 31 -15.94 19.29 -2.85
N CYS A 32 -15.15 18.55 -3.63
CA CYS A 32 -14.09 19.11 -4.47
C CYS A 32 -14.38 19.04 -5.97
N ASP A 33 -15.52 18.48 -6.40
CA ASP A 33 -15.78 18.17 -7.82
C ASP A 33 -14.65 17.29 -8.41
N ALA A 34 -14.23 16.29 -7.64
CA ALA A 34 -13.08 15.42 -7.96
C ALA A 34 -13.50 13.95 -7.95
N ARG A 35 -14.28 13.55 -8.94
CA ARG A 35 -14.78 12.17 -9.06
C ARG A 35 -13.65 11.23 -9.50
N THR A 36 -13.63 10.02 -8.97
CA THR A 36 -12.66 9.00 -9.38
C THR A 36 -13.13 8.23 -10.59
N SER A 37 -12.18 7.63 -11.29
CA SER A 37 -12.44 6.54 -12.24
C SER A 37 -11.96 5.21 -11.64
N GLU A 38 -12.23 4.11 -12.34
CA GLU A 38 -11.70 2.78 -11.99
C GLU A 38 -10.19 2.66 -12.31
N GLN A 39 -9.63 3.64 -13.02
CA GLN A 39 -8.22 3.64 -13.41
C GLN A 39 -7.32 3.84 -12.20
N GLY A 40 -6.20 3.13 -12.19
CA GLY A 40 -5.21 3.20 -11.12
C GLY A 40 -5.73 2.75 -9.76
N ALA A 41 -6.89 2.05 -9.71
CA ALA A 41 -7.43 1.45 -8.50
C ALA A 41 -6.54 0.29 -8.00
N HIS A 42 -5.86 -0.38 -8.93
CA HIS A 42 -4.93 -1.48 -8.66
C HIS A 42 -3.49 -0.99 -8.46
N GLY A 43 -2.70 -1.74 -7.70
CA GLY A 43 -1.29 -1.43 -7.38
C GLY A 43 -0.93 -1.81 -5.95
N GLY A 44 0.36 -1.99 -5.66
CA GLY A 44 0.85 -2.40 -4.34
C GLY A 44 0.87 -1.24 -3.34
N THR A 45 1.90 -0.39 -3.40
CA THR A 45 2.18 0.63 -2.37
C THR A 45 1.00 1.59 -2.08
N GLN A 46 0.16 1.88 -3.08
CA GLN A 46 -1.07 2.72 -2.99
C GLN A 46 -0.93 3.99 -2.14
N SER A 47 0.21 4.70 -2.25
CA SER A 47 0.47 5.96 -1.55
C SER A 47 -0.44 7.10 -2.05
N ARG A 48 -1.74 7.05 -1.78
CA ARG A 48 -2.74 8.02 -2.28
C ARG A 48 -3.05 9.15 -1.31
N VAL A 49 -2.63 9.03 -0.05
CA VAL A 49 -2.84 10.05 0.99
C VAL A 49 -1.56 10.24 1.80
N CYS A 50 -1.07 11.47 1.87
CA CYS A 50 0.16 11.83 2.59
C CYS A 50 -0.11 12.98 3.56
N ARG A 51 0.36 12.84 4.80
CA ARG A 51 0.12 13.79 5.88
C ARG A 51 1.36 14.63 6.17
N THR A 52 1.17 15.93 6.34
CA THR A 52 2.22 16.91 6.70
C THR A 52 1.72 17.87 7.78
N SER A 53 2.62 18.63 8.41
CA SER A 53 2.25 19.72 9.34
C SER A 53 1.43 20.84 8.69
N HIS A 54 1.48 20.96 7.36
CA HIS A 54 0.76 21.96 6.59
C HIS A 54 -0.40 21.35 5.81
N GLY A 55 -0.91 20.20 6.23
CA GLY A 55 -2.15 19.59 5.74
C GLY A 55 -1.95 18.20 5.17
N THR A 56 -3.07 17.56 4.85
CA THR A 56 -3.12 16.23 4.25
C THR A 56 -3.34 16.36 2.75
N TYR A 57 -2.60 15.61 1.96
CA TYR A 57 -2.65 15.63 0.51
C TYR A 57 -3.16 14.30 0.00
N ALA A 58 -4.18 14.32 -0.85
CA ALA A 58 -4.71 13.15 -1.51
C ALA A 58 -4.55 13.27 -3.03
N THR A 59 -4.28 12.15 -3.69
CA THR A 59 -4.20 12.07 -5.16
C THR A 59 -4.87 10.80 -5.68
N TYR A 60 -5.56 10.93 -6.80
CA TYR A 60 -6.23 9.83 -7.48
C TYR A 60 -6.56 10.20 -8.93
N LEU A 61 -6.89 9.19 -9.72
CA LEU A 61 -7.33 9.34 -11.12
C LEU A 61 -8.84 9.54 -11.18
N GLY A 62 -9.27 10.39 -12.11
CA GLY A 62 -10.66 10.66 -12.43
C GLY A 62 -10.86 10.68 -13.94
N ASN A 63 -12.08 11.02 -14.36
CA ASN A 63 -12.38 11.33 -15.75
C ASN A 63 -12.97 12.74 -15.85
N ASP A 64 -12.62 13.48 -16.90
CA ASP A 64 -13.26 14.76 -17.22
C ASP A 64 -14.67 14.56 -17.83
N ALA A 65 -15.33 15.67 -18.19
CA ALA A 65 -16.66 15.64 -18.80
C ALA A 65 -16.72 14.90 -20.16
N ASN A 66 -15.59 14.63 -20.80
CA ASN A 66 -15.47 13.90 -22.06
C ASN A 66 -14.92 12.48 -21.85
N ASP A 67 -14.98 11.98 -20.61
CA ASP A 67 -14.47 10.67 -20.21
C ASP A 67 -12.95 10.49 -20.40
N LYS A 68 -12.18 11.59 -20.46
CA LYS A 68 -10.71 11.53 -20.56
C LYS A 68 -10.08 11.48 -19.19
N ALA A 69 -9.05 10.65 -19.04
CA ALA A 69 -8.33 10.48 -17.78
C ALA A 69 -7.73 11.80 -17.29
N VAL A 70 -8.00 12.12 -16.02
CA VAL A 70 -7.43 13.25 -15.30
C VAL A 70 -6.80 12.77 -13.99
N LEU A 71 -5.84 13.56 -13.49
CA LEU A 71 -5.31 13.42 -12.14
C LEU A 71 -5.86 14.56 -11.28
N HIS A 72 -6.36 14.21 -10.09
CA HIS A 72 -6.77 15.16 -9.06
C HIS A 72 -5.73 15.23 -7.95
N VAL A 73 -5.46 16.44 -7.46
CA VAL A 73 -4.72 16.66 -6.20
C VAL A 73 -5.61 17.47 -5.28
N VAL A 74 -5.87 16.94 -4.10
CA VAL A 74 -6.70 17.56 -3.06
C VAL A 74 -5.83 17.80 -1.83
N ARG A 75 -5.96 18.98 -1.22
CA ARG A 75 -5.38 19.29 0.09
C ARG A 75 -6.50 19.44 1.10
N ILE A 76 -6.36 18.79 2.26
CA ILE A 76 -7.28 18.82 3.37
C ILE A 76 -6.57 19.53 4.52
N ARG A 77 -7.09 20.71 4.91
CA ARG A 77 -6.61 21.48 6.07
C ARG A 77 -7.76 21.69 7.03
N ASP A 78 -7.56 21.38 8.30
CA ASP A 78 -8.56 21.59 9.35
C ASP A 78 -9.93 20.96 9.02
N GLY A 79 -9.93 19.81 8.34
CA GLY A 79 -11.14 19.12 7.91
C GLY A 79 -11.82 19.72 6.67
N HIS A 80 -11.19 20.68 5.98
CA HIS A 80 -11.68 21.31 4.76
C HIS A 80 -10.87 20.85 3.54
N PRO A 81 -11.41 19.95 2.70
CA PRO A 81 -10.82 19.59 1.43
C PRO A 81 -10.87 20.74 0.41
N THR A 82 -9.82 20.91 -0.37
CA THR A 82 -9.73 21.85 -1.49
C THR A 82 -8.99 21.20 -2.64
N ARG A 83 -9.57 21.23 -3.84
CA ARG A 83 -8.92 20.79 -5.07
C ARG A 83 -7.82 21.78 -5.46
N LEU A 84 -6.57 21.32 -5.46
CA LEU A 84 -5.40 22.11 -5.87
C LEU A 84 -5.12 22.00 -7.37
N LEU A 85 -5.27 20.80 -7.92
CA LEU A 85 -4.97 20.52 -9.32
C LEU A 85 -6.01 19.56 -9.90
N THR A 86 -6.40 19.81 -11.13
CA THR A 86 -6.99 18.82 -12.03
C THR A 86 -6.34 19.00 -13.38
N THR A 87 -5.70 17.95 -13.88
CA THR A 87 -4.98 18.01 -15.15
C THR A 87 -5.21 16.73 -15.93
N PRO A 88 -5.33 16.83 -17.28
CA PRO A 88 -5.26 15.65 -18.13
C PRO A 88 -3.99 14.84 -17.84
N THR A 89 -4.13 13.53 -17.88
CA THR A 89 -3.03 12.59 -17.71
C THR A 89 -3.11 11.48 -18.74
N SER A 90 -1.96 10.88 -19.03
CA SER A 90 -1.84 9.66 -19.84
C SER A 90 -1.55 8.44 -18.97
N VAL A 91 -1.48 8.62 -17.65
CA VAL A 91 -1.55 7.50 -16.71
C VAL A 91 -2.94 6.90 -16.81
N ALA A 92 -3.00 5.64 -17.22
CA ALA A 92 -4.25 4.93 -17.44
C ALA A 92 -4.11 3.44 -17.08
N GLY A 93 -5.25 2.74 -17.11
CA GLY A 93 -5.34 1.33 -16.81
C GLY A 93 -4.95 1.05 -15.36
N SER A 94 -4.03 0.11 -15.17
CA SER A 94 -3.59 -0.34 -13.85
C SER A 94 -2.49 0.51 -13.20
N ASN A 95 -2.01 1.57 -13.87
CA ASN A 95 -0.98 2.44 -13.31
C ASN A 95 -1.59 3.48 -12.37
N GLY A 96 -0.89 3.72 -11.26
CA GLY A 96 -1.35 4.59 -10.19
C GLY A 96 -0.75 6.00 -10.24
N VAL A 97 -1.33 6.85 -9.40
CA VAL A 97 -0.75 8.13 -9.00
C VAL A 97 -0.48 8.08 -7.51
N HIS A 98 0.61 8.68 -7.09
CA HIS A 98 1.12 8.57 -5.73
C HIS A 98 1.45 9.95 -5.19
N VAL A 99 1.24 10.16 -3.90
CA VAL A 99 1.66 11.36 -3.17
C VAL A 99 2.63 10.94 -2.09
N VAL A 100 3.78 11.62 -2.07
CA VAL A 100 4.87 11.41 -1.13
C VAL A 100 5.39 12.75 -0.61
N CYS A 101 6.06 12.75 0.54
CA CYS A 101 6.83 13.92 0.97
C CYS A 101 8.19 13.56 1.58
N ASP A 102 9.15 14.49 1.50
CA ASP A 102 10.46 14.32 2.13
C ASP A 102 10.45 14.75 3.61
N ALA A 103 11.62 14.67 4.27
CA ALA A 103 11.77 15.04 5.67
C ALA A 103 11.51 16.54 5.96
N ASP A 104 11.58 17.40 4.95
CA ASP A 104 11.21 18.83 5.04
C ASP A 104 9.71 19.05 4.74
N GLU A 105 8.96 17.96 4.65
CA GLU A 105 7.55 17.89 4.25
C GLU A 105 7.29 18.55 2.88
N GLN A 106 8.25 18.49 1.95
CA GLN A 106 8.02 18.90 0.56
C GLN A 106 7.19 17.84 -0.15
N VAL A 107 6.05 18.22 -0.69
CA VAL A 107 5.08 17.28 -1.26
C VAL A 107 5.30 17.11 -2.76
N TYR A 108 5.33 15.86 -3.20
CA TYR A 108 5.39 15.48 -4.61
C TYR A 108 4.24 14.54 -4.95
N VAL A 109 3.57 14.82 -6.06
CA VAL A 109 2.63 13.90 -6.69
C VAL A 109 3.30 13.25 -7.89
N ILE A 110 3.44 11.93 -7.86
CA ILE A 110 4.09 11.12 -8.87
C ILE A 110 3.02 10.44 -9.72
N ALA A 111 3.01 10.77 -11.00
CA ALA A 111 2.19 10.13 -12.01
C ALA A 111 3.08 9.26 -12.89
N ALA A 112 2.98 7.94 -12.70
CA ALA A 112 3.86 6.94 -13.29
C ALA A 112 3.07 6.06 -14.26
N GLY A 113 3.04 6.45 -15.53
CA GLY A 113 2.35 5.72 -16.59
C GLY A 113 3.32 4.98 -17.51
N SER A 114 2.79 4.48 -18.61
CA SER A 114 3.57 3.95 -19.72
C SER A 114 2.92 4.28 -21.06
N LYS A 115 3.71 4.28 -22.13
CA LYS A 115 3.22 4.48 -23.51
C LYS A 115 4.11 3.75 -24.51
N PHE A 116 3.53 3.32 -25.62
CA PHE A 116 4.29 2.78 -26.75
C PHE A 116 4.83 3.91 -27.64
N ILE A 117 6.14 3.87 -27.93
CA ILE A 117 6.83 4.77 -28.87
C ILE A 117 7.71 3.90 -29.75
N ASP A 118 7.54 4.03 -31.07
CA ASP A 118 8.30 3.29 -32.08
C ASP A 118 8.26 1.76 -31.84
N GLY A 119 7.09 1.25 -31.47
CA GLY A 119 6.88 -0.18 -31.21
C GLY A 119 7.40 -0.69 -29.86
N ALA A 120 8.00 0.17 -29.03
CA ALA A 120 8.51 -0.18 -27.71
C ALA A 120 7.79 0.57 -26.59
N GLU A 121 7.44 -0.12 -25.51
CA GLU A 121 6.86 0.51 -24.34
C GLU A 121 7.92 1.28 -23.54
N ARG A 122 7.55 2.46 -23.04
CA ARG A 122 8.40 3.33 -22.23
C ARG A 122 7.67 3.80 -20.98
N ALA A 123 8.42 4.00 -19.90
CA ALA A 123 7.95 4.69 -18.71
C ALA A 123 7.64 6.16 -19.06
N LEU A 124 6.44 6.61 -18.69
CA LEU A 124 6.07 8.00 -18.74
C LEU A 124 6.00 8.53 -17.31
N LEU A 125 6.96 9.36 -16.96
CA LEU A 125 7.19 9.80 -15.59
C LEU A 125 6.86 11.26 -15.46
N THR A 126 6.06 11.61 -14.46
CA THR A 126 5.81 13.00 -14.09
C THR A 126 5.81 13.15 -12.58
N ALA A 127 6.53 14.14 -12.08
CA ALA A 127 6.47 14.61 -10.70
C ALA A 127 5.88 16.02 -10.69
N TYR A 128 4.89 16.24 -9.83
CA TYR A 128 4.36 17.57 -9.52
C TYR A 128 4.83 17.94 -8.12
N HIS A 129 5.72 18.92 -7.99
CA HIS A 129 6.04 19.52 -6.70
C HIS A 129 4.92 20.48 -6.31
N VAL A 130 4.38 20.34 -5.10
CA VAL A 130 3.28 21.17 -4.59
C VAL A 130 3.84 22.17 -3.58
N ASP A 131 3.72 23.46 -3.88
CA ASP A 131 4.11 24.51 -2.95
C ASP A 131 3.23 24.49 -1.70
N ARG A 132 3.86 24.34 -0.54
CA ARG A 132 3.14 24.17 0.74
C ARG A 132 2.28 25.37 1.11
N ASN A 133 2.65 26.58 0.69
CA ASN A 133 1.94 27.79 1.09
C ASN A 133 0.75 28.05 0.18
N THR A 134 1.00 28.13 -1.12
CA THR A 134 0.05 28.52 -2.16
C THR A 134 -0.74 27.34 -2.72
N GLY A 135 -0.20 26.12 -2.66
CA GLY A 135 -0.75 24.96 -3.35
C GLY A 135 -0.46 24.92 -4.85
N ALA A 136 0.31 25.88 -5.39
CA ALA A 136 0.73 25.90 -6.78
C ALA A 136 1.59 24.67 -7.10
N THR A 137 1.44 24.11 -8.30
CA THR A 137 2.15 22.89 -8.70
C THR A 137 3.15 23.16 -9.83
N THR A 138 4.38 22.69 -9.67
CA THR A 138 5.41 22.71 -10.73
C THR A 138 5.66 21.30 -11.25
N LYS A 139 5.64 21.13 -12.58
CA LYS A 139 5.70 19.83 -13.25
C LYS A 139 7.12 19.52 -13.76
N TYR A 140 7.56 18.28 -13.54
CA TYR A 140 8.81 17.72 -14.06
C TYR A 140 8.53 16.37 -14.71
N SER A 141 8.82 16.23 -16.01
CA SER A 141 8.48 15.02 -16.77
C SER A 141 9.67 14.45 -17.51
N GLU A 142 9.63 13.14 -17.72
CA GLU A 142 10.58 12.42 -18.56
C GLU A 142 9.91 11.19 -19.18
N THR A 143 10.44 10.72 -20.32
CA THR A 143 10.09 9.44 -20.92
C THR A 143 11.31 8.55 -21.01
N VAL A 144 11.29 7.43 -20.29
CA VAL A 144 12.46 6.55 -20.14
C VAL A 144 12.14 5.18 -20.73
N ALA A 145 13.02 4.65 -21.57
CA ALA A 145 12.91 3.26 -22.00
C ALA A 145 13.12 2.34 -20.79
N PHE A 146 12.26 1.33 -20.63
CA PHE A 146 12.45 0.33 -19.56
C PHE A 146 13.76 -0.44 -19.72
N GLY A 147 14.30 -0.51 -20.94
CA GLY A 147 15.48 -1.31 -21.26
C GLY A 147 15.19 -2.80 -21.41
N LYS A 148 13.97 -3.25 -21.08
CA LYS A 148 13.52 -4.63 -21.24
C LYS A 148 11.99 -4.71 -21.34
N GLY A 149 11.49 -5.47 -22.31
CA GLY A 149 10.09 -5.90 -22.40
C GLY A 149 9.04 -4.79 -22.27
N SER A 150 7.84 -5.20 -21.86
CA SER A 150 6.68 -4.36 -21.58
C SER A 150 6.31 -4.43 -20.09
N SER A 151 5.84 -3.31 -19.55
CA SER A 151 5.29 -3.20 -18.21
C SER A 151 3.87 -3.77 -18.17
N TYR A 152 3.50 -4.40 -17.06
CA TYR A 152 2.10 -4.82 -16.82
C TYR A 152 1.25 -3.74 -16.15
N GLY A 153 1.82 -2.56 -15.93
CA GLY A 153 1.21 -1.51 -15.12
C GLY A 153 1.55 -1.65 -13.64
N TYR A 154 0.64 -1.24 -12.76
CA TYR A 154 0.79 -1.32 -11.29
C TYR A 154 2.03 -0.60 -10.77
N SER A 155 2.40 0.51 -11.40
CA SER A 155 3.50 1.36 -10.95
C SER A 155 3.37 1.67 -9.45
N SER A 156 4.51 1.70 -8.79
CA SER A 156 4.63 1.92 -7.35
C SER A 156 5.76 2.89 -7.07
N VAL A 157 5.79 3.49 -5.88
CA VAL A 157 6.83 4.45 -5.51
C VAL A 157 7.48 4.05 -4.19
N SER A 158 8.79 4.25 -4.11
CA SER A 158 9.55 4.21 -2.87
C SER A 158 10.22 5.57 -2.69
N ILE A 159 10.05 6.20 -1.54
CA ILE A 159 10.77 7.44 -1.21
C ILE A 159 11.96 7.10 -0.32
N ASP A 160 13.09 7.74 -0.60
CA ASP A 160 14.26 7.77 0.27
C ASP A 160 14.40 9.18 0.85
N PRO A 161 13.82 9.46 2.03
CA PRO A 161 13.87 10.79 2.63
C PRO A 161 15.30 11.24 2.97
N ALA A 162 16.18 10.30 3.34
CA ALA A 162 17.56 10.60 3.72
C ALA A 162 18.40 11.08 2.51
N ARG A 163 18.17 10.47 1.35
CA ARG A 163 18.84 10.83 0.09
C ARG A 163 18.09 11.86 -0.74
N ARG A 164 16.84 12.16 -0.36
CA ARG A 164 15.89 12.98 -1.12
C ARG A 164 15.67 12.46 -2.54
N ASP A 165 15.49 11.15 -2.65
CA ASP A 165 15.22 10.47 -3.92
C ASP A 165 13.80 9.85 -3.90
N VAL A 166 13.14 9.78 -5.05
CA VAL A 166 11.94 8.93 -5.26
C VAL A 166 12.25 7.91 -6.35
N HIS A 167 11.94 6.65 -6.11
CA HIS A 167 12.10 5.56 -7.07
C HIS A 167 10.72 5.11 -7.53
N VAL A 168 10.45 5.26 -8.83
CA VAL A 168 9.25 4.67 -9.46
C VAL A 168 9.59 3.25 -9.89
N LEU A 169 8.84 2.28 -9.38
CA LEU A 169 8.99 0.85 -9.62
C LEU A 169 7.98 0.38 -10.66
N TYR A 170 8.45 -0.43 -11.60
CA TYR A 170 7.67 -1.12 -12.62
C TYR A 170 8.00 -2.61 -12.62
N SER A 171 7.03 -3.41 -13.05
CA SER A 171 7.15 -4.87 -13.20
C SER A 171 6.79 -5.29 -14.60
N GLY A 172 7.50 -6.28 -15.13
CA GLY A 172 7.29 -6.80 -16.48
C GLY A 172 7.80 -8.24 -16.68
N GLY A 173 7.70 -8.72 -17.91
CA GLY A 173 8.08 -10.10 -18.29
C GLY A 173 7.12 -11.19 -17.80
N ASP A 174 7.47 -12.46 -17.98
CA ASP A 174 6.65 -13.59 -17.49
C ASP A 174 7.58 -14.64 -16.88
N ALA A 175 8.41 -15.24 -17.73
CA ALA A 175 9.59 -16.03 -17.36
C ALA A 175 10.66 -15.87 -18.48
N PRO A 176 11.71 -15.04 -18.32
CA PRO A 176 12.02 -14.30 -17.11
C PRO A 176 11.06 -13.11 -16.87
N GLY A 177 10.87 -12.77 -15.60
CA GLY A 177 10.29 -11.50 -15.16
C GLY A 177 11.35 -10.41 -15.03
N TYR A 178 10.93 -9.19 -14.67
CA TYR A 178 11.85 -8.13 -14.27
C TYR A 178 11.21 -7.09 -13.34
N PHE A 179 12.04 -6.44 -12.53
CA PHE A 179 11.77 -5.11 -11.99
C PHE A 179 12.53 -4.06 -12.78
N ALA A 180 11.93 -2.91 -12.99
CA ALA A 180 12.61 -1.73 -13.50
C ALA A 180 12.30 -0.54 -12.60
N TRP A 181 13.28 0.32 -12.34
CA TRP A 181 13.02 1.56 -11.62
C TRP A 181 13.75 2.76 -12.18
N VAL A 182 13.12 3.92 -12.01
CA VAL A 182 13.65 5.22 -12.41
C VAL A 182 13.61 6.17 -11.22
N ARG A 183 14.73 6.85 -10.99
CA ARG A 183 14.91 7.79 -9.90
C ARG A 183 14.47 9.20 -10.28
N PHE A 184 13.77 9.88 -9.38
CA PHE A 184 13.61 11.33 -9.37
C PHE A 184 14.47 11.92 -8.25
N ASP A 185 15.40 12.79 -8.62
CA ASP A 185 16.24 13.57 -7.71
C ASP A 185 15.43 14.79 -7.25
N MET A 186 15.01 14.82 -5.98
CA MET A 186 14.17 15.89 -5.46
C MET A 186 14.94 17.21 -5.27
N ALA A 187 16.25 17.16 -5.07
CA ALA A 187 17.08 18.35 -4.93
C ALA A 187 17.33 19.00 -6.30
N GLY A 188 17.73 18.21 -7.29
CA GLY A 188 17.93 18.65 -8.68
C GLY A 188 16.65 18.78 -9.50
N LYS A 189 15.50 18.36 -8.95
CA LYS A 189 14.17 18.41 -9.57
C LYS A 189 14.14 17.77 -10.96
N ARG A 190 14.75 16.58 -11.10
CA ARG A 190 14.92 15.93 -12.41
C ARG A 190 14.83 14.41 -12.31
N TRP A 191 14.30 13.82 -13.37
CA TRP A 191 14.32 12.36 -13.54
C TRP A 191 15.68 11.90 -14.05
N ALA A 192 16.07 10.69 -13.65
CA ALA A 192 17.09 9.94 -14.35
C ALA A 192 16.60 9.58 -15.76
N THR A 193 17.51 9.60 -16.73
CA THR A 193 17.18 9.34 -18.15
C THR A 193 17.30 7.87 -18.54
N LYS A 194 17.65 7.00 -17.57
CA LYS A 194 17.80 5.56 -17.75
C LYS A 194 17.14 4.83 -16.59
N ALA A 195 16.48 3.72 -16.89
CA ALA A 195 15.99 2.77 -15.91
C ALA A 195 17.13 1.85 -15.46
N VAL A 196 17.07 1.41 -14.20
CA VAL A 196 17.83 0.27 -13.68
C VAL A 196 16.91 -0.95 -13.72
N VAL A 197 17.41 -2.10 -14.14
CA VAL A 197 16.59 -3.30 -14.40
C VAL A 197 17.18 -4.52 -13.69
N ALA A 198 16.37 -5.18 -12.86
CA ALA A 198 16.69 -6.46 -12.25
C ALA A 198 15.91 -7.58 -12.93
N GLU A 199 16.61 -8.60 -13.42
CA GLU A 199 15.98 -9.80 -13.99
C GLU A 199 15.54 -10.76 -12.90
N LEU A 200 14.32 -11.29 -13.04
CA LEU A 200 13.72 -12.24 -12.12
C LEU A 200 13.46 -13.56 -12.85
N ALA A 201 13.48 -14.68 -12.12
CA ALA A 201 13.08 -15.97 -12.69
C ALA A 201 11.63 -15.93 -13.23
N TYR A 202 10.74 -15.26 -12.48
CA TYR A 202 9.33 -15.09 -12.81
C TYR A 202 8.87 -13.66 -12.54
N ARG A 203 7.80 -13.25 -13.22
CA ARG A 203 7.15 -11.97 -12.98
C ARG A 203 6.65 -11.86 -11.54
N HIS A 204 6.96 -10.74 -10.91
CA HIS A 204 6.37 -10.31 -9.64
C HIS A 204 5.82 -8.89 -9.77
N CYS A 205 4.61 -8.67 -9.27
CA CYS A 205 3.81 -7.46 -9.40
C CYS A 205 3.38 -6.91 -8.03
N TYR A 206 2.71 -5.75 -8.06
CA TYR A 206 2.13 -5.10 -6.87
C TYR A 206 3.16 -4.76 -5.78
N ASN A 207 4.18 -4.01 -6.19
CA ASN A 207 5.35 -3.76 -5.38
C ASN A 207 5.05 -2.85 -4.16
N TYR A 208 5.65 -3.20 -3.01
CA TYR A 208 5.85 -2.32 -1.86
C TYR A 208 7.33 -2.09 -1.67
N GLY A 209 7.81 -0.91 -2.04
CA GLY A 209 9.22 -0.54 -1.93
C GLY A 209 9.51 0.31 -0.69
N PHE A 210 10.62 -0.01 0.00
CA PHE A 210 11.13 0.76 1.13
C PHE A 210 12.62 0.99 0.93
N ALA A 211 13.01 2.24 0.69
CA ALA A 211 14.42 2.61 0.65
C ALA A 211 15.02 2.52 2.05
N ASP A 212 16.28 2.09 2.15
CA ASP A 212 16.95 1.89 3.43
C ASP A 212 17.73 3.12 3.94
N GLY A 213 17.66 4.24 3.20
CA GLY A 213 18.38 5.49 3.49
C GLY A 213 19.90 5.44 3.21
N ARG A 214 20.43 4.27 2.84
CA ARG A 214 21.85 4.04 2.53
C ARG A 214 22.08 3.76 1.05
N GLY A 215 21.04 3.92 0.23
CA GLY A 215 21.06 3.67 -1.20
C GLY A 215 20.61 2.26 -1.60
N GLY A 216 20.13 1.44 -0.66
CA GLY A 216 19.46 0.17 -0.93
C GLY A 216 17.94 0.30 -0.87
N MET A 217 17.25 -0.80 -1.19
CA MET A 217 15.79 -0.89 -1.12
C MET A 217 15.35 -2.33 -0.86
N VAL A 218 14.32 -2.52 -0.05
CA VAL A 218 13.58 -3.78 0.02
C VAL A 218 12.27 -3.64 -0.75
N ILE A 219 11.93 -4.65 -1.55
CA ILE A 219 10.67 -4.74 -2.29
C ILE A 219 9.93 -5.98 -1.82
N LEU A 220 8.70 -5.83 -1.31
CA LEU A 220 7.75 -6.94 -1.27
C LEU A 220 7.00 -6.98 -2.60
N SER A 221 6.86 -8.17 -3.19
CA SER A 221 6.16 -8.34 -4.46
C SER A 221 5.45 -9.69 -4.53
N GLU A 222 4.28 -9.71 -5.18
CA GLU A 222 3.47 -10.90 -5.41
C GLU A 222 3.86 -11.53 -6.74
N ARG A 223 4.13 -12.84 -6.75
CA ARG A 223 4.31 -13.54 -8.01
C ARG A 223 2.99 -13.57 -8.75
N ASP A 224 2.98 -13.09 -9.98
CA ASP A 224 1.81 -13.05 -10.84
C ASP A 224 2.23 -13.78 -12.12
N ILE A 225 1.82 -15.03 -12.33
CA ILE A 225 2.25 -15.83 -13.48
C ILE A 225 1.05 -16.45 -14.19
N ARG A 226 1.20 -16.77 -15.48
CA ARG A 226 0.14 -17.48 -16.21
C ARG A 226 -0.15 -18.84 -15.59
N ASN A 227 -1.40 -19.28 -15.66
CA ASN A 227 -1.81 -20.62 -15.24
C ASN A 227 -0.92 -21.71 -15.86
N ALA A 228 -0.62 -21.60 -17.15
CA ALA A 228 0.25 -22.54 -17.86
C ALA A 228 1.66 -22.62 -17.26
N THR A 229 2.22 -21.49 -16.80
CA THR A 229 3.53 -21.43 -16.13
C THR A 229 3.50 -22.16 -14.77
N ALA A 230 2.37 -22.12 -14.07
CA ALA A 230 2.12 -22.91 -12.85
C ALA A 230 1.66 -24.37 -13.15
N GLY A 231 1.56 -24.74 -14.43
CA GLY A 231 1.05 -26.03 -14.89
C GLY A 231 -0.44 -26.26 -14.57
N ILE A 232 -1.21 -25.21 -14.32
CA ILE A 232 -2.66 -25.27 -14.09
C ILE A 232 -3.35 -25.35 -15.46
N ILE A 233 -4.24 -26.31 -15.64
CA ILE A 233 -4.98 -26.51 -16.90
C ILE A 233 -6.49 -26.33 -16.67
N PRO A 234 -7.30 -26.00 -17.70
CA PRO A 234 -8.73 -25.76 -17.53
C PRO A 234 -9.53 -26.92 -16.92
N SER A 235 -9.04 -28.16 -17.06
CA SER A 235 -9.70 -29.36 -16.49
C SER A 235 -9.41 -29.59 -15.01
N ASP A 236 -8.53 -28.79 -14.40
CA ASP A 236 -8.18 -28.89 -12.98
C ASP A 236 -9.41 -28.60 -12.10
N LYS A 237 -9.76 -29.56 -11.24
CA LYS A 237 -10.90 -29.42 -10.31
C LYS A 237 -10.49 -28.69 -9.05
N GLY A 238 -11.37 -27.82 -8.54
CA GLY A 238 -11.14 -27.10 -7.27
C GLY A 238 -10.39 -25.76 -7.42
N ARG A 239 -10.05 -25.34 -8.65
CA ARG A 239 -9.54 -23.99 -8.91
C ARG A 239 -10.60 -22.95 -8.55
N LYS A 240 -10.24 -21.98 -7.70
CA LYS A 240 -11.13 -20.92 -7.23
C LYS A 240 -11.08 -19.62 -8.03
N ILE A 241 -9.99 -19.40 -8.78
CA ILE A 241 -9.80 -18.19 -9.58
C ILE A 241 -10.23 -18.46 -11.01
N ASP A 242 -11.10 -17.62 -11.57
CA ASP A 242 -11.41 -17.59 -13.00
C ASP A 242 -10.65 -16.46 -13.71
N ALA A 243 -9.32 -16.61 -13.75
CA ALA A 243 -8.40 -15.71 -14.42
C ALA A 243 -7.34 -16.53 -15.16
N ASP A 244 -6.68 -15.93 -16.16
CA ASP A 244 -5.57 -16.56 -16.90
C ASP A 244 -4.25 -16.60 -16.10
N TYR A 245 -4.27 -16.05 -14.89
CA TYR A 245 -3.13 -15.84 -14.02
C TYR A 245 -3.40 -16.35 -12.60
N VAL A 246 -2.33 -16.60 -11.87
CA VAL A 246 -2.35 -16.97 -10.46
C VAL A 246 -1.38 -16.07 -9.67
N TRP A 247 -1.83 -15.68 -8.47
CA TRP A 247 -1.03 -14.97 -7.47
C TRP A 247 -0.65 -15.96 -6.38
N ASP A 248 0.43 -16.72 -6.54
CA ASP A 248 0.68 -17.93 -5.72
C ASP A 248 1.81 -17.81 -4.70
N GLU A 249 2.61 -16.75 -4.78
CA GLU A 249 3.79 -16.56 -3.94
C GLU A 249 3.94 -15.10 -3.52
N LEU A 250 4.44 -14.88 -2.31
CA LEU A 250 4.79 -13.57 -1.80
C LEU A 250 6.24 -13.57 -1.32
N ARG A 251 7.05 -12.64 -1.85
CA ARG A 251 8.50 -12.65 -1.68
C ARG A 251 9.06 -11.25 -1.44
N LEU A 252 10.09 -11.19 -0.60
CA LEU A 252 10.93 -10.02 -0.37
C LEU A 252 12.16 -10.08 -1.26
N PHE A 253 12.53 -8.93 -1.81
CA PHE A 253 13.72 -8.71 -2.63
C PHE A 253 14.55 -7.59 -1.99
N TYR A 254 15.75 -7.93 -1.53
CA TYR A 254 16.69 -7.01 -0.92
C TYR A 254 17.72 -6.55 -1.95
N ILE A 255 17.62 -5.30 -2.37
CA ILE A 255 18.54 -4.64 -3.31
C ILE A 255 19.53 -3.82 -2.47
N GLY A 256 20.81 -4.21 -2.50
CA GLY A 256 21.83 -3.57 -1.67
C GLY A 256 22.25 -2.17 -2.16
N ASP A 257 22.08 -1.90 -3.45
CA ASP A 257 22.43 -0.64 -4.11
C ASP A 257 21.44 -0.41 -5.26
N VAL A 258 20.59 0.60 -5.20
CA VAL A 258 19.59 0.89 -6.24
C VAL A 258 20.21 1.28 -7.59
N ALA A 259 21.52 1.53 -7.67
CA ALA A 259 22.22 1.68 -8.94
C ALA A 259 22.67 0.34 -9.54
N LYS A 260 22.67 -0.76 -8.75
CA LYS A 260 23.09 -2.10 -9.15
C LYS A 260 21.97 -3.10 -8.89
N PRO A 261 21.40 -3.73 -9.92
CA PRO A 261 20.17 -4.50 -9.77
C PRO A 261 20.34 -5.87 -9.10
N ASP A 262 21.46 -6.14 -8.43
CA ASP A 262 21.68 -7.38 -7.69
C ASP A 262 20.77 -7.43 -6.45
N TYR A 263 20.18 -8.59 -6.20
CA TYR A 263 19.27 -8.78 -5.08
C TYR A 263 19.43 -10.13 -4.39
N LYS A 264 18.95 -10.19 -3.15
CA LYS A 264 18.70 -11.43 -2.40
C LYS A 264 17.21 -11.58 -2.15
N THR A 265 16.73 -12.80 -2.06
CA THR A 265 15.30 -13.07 -1.84
C THR A 265 15.03 -13.78 -0.52
N VAL A 266 13.86 -13.50 0.06
CA VAL A 266 13.30 -14.24 1.20
C VAL A 266 11.83 -14.48 0.92
N ASP A 267 11.39 -15.72 1.03
CA ASP A 267 9.97 -16.06 0.88
C ASP A 267 9.19 -15.63 2.12
N VAL A 268 8.09 -14.92 1.90
CA VAL A 268 7.10 -14.66 2.96
C VAL A 268 6.10 -15.81 3.01
N GLU A 269 5.59 -16.18 1.84
CA GLU A 269 4.70 -17.32 1.65
C GLU A 269 5.04 -17.96 0.29
N PRO A 270 5.70 -19.12 0.26
CA PRO A 270 6.02 -19.80 -1.00
C PRO A 270 4.76 -20.40 -1.64
N ALA A 271 4.82 -20.63 -2.95
CA ALA A 271 3.74 -21.34 -3.64
C ALA A 271 3.83 -22.86 -3.40
N VAL A 272 2.83 -23.44 -2.72
CA VAL A 272 2.75 -24.89 -2.48
C VAL A 272 1.45 -25.43 -3.07
N TYR A 273 1.55 -26.04 -4.26
CA TYR A 273 0.44 -26.68 -4.95
C TYR A 273 0.20 -28.11 -4.45
N ASP A 274 -1.07 -28.50 -4.34
CA ASP A 274 -1.50 -29.89 -4.19
C ASP A 274 -2.72 -30.12 -5.07
N LYS A 275 -2.46 -30.43 -6.34
CA LYS A 275 -3.50 -30.58 -7.38
C LYS A 275 -4.39 -31.79 -7.15
N GLU A 276 -3.85 -32.85 -6.55
CA GLU A 276 -4.62 -34.05 -6.19
C GLU A 276 -5.66 -33.72 -5.13
N ALA A 277 -5.28 -32.92 -4.12
CA ALA A 277 -6.20 -32.41 -3.12
C ALA A 277 -7.06 -31.22 -3.63
N GLY A 278 -6.86 -30.74 -4.86
CA GLY A 278 -7.54 -29.56 -5.39
C GLY A 278 -7.23 -28.29 -4.58
N LEU A 279 -5.95 -28.10 -4.21
CA LEU A 279 -5.44 -26.94 -3.49
C LEU A 279 -4.54 -26.12 -4.42
N TYR A 280 -5.03 -24.93 -4.75
CA TYR A 280 -4.39 -23.98 -5.64
C TYR A 280 -4.09 -22.71 -4.86
N PRO A 281 -2.82 -22.47 -4.48
CA PRO A 281 -2.45 -21.37 -3.61
C PRO A 281 -2.79 -20.01 -4.23
N ILE A 282 -3.38 -19.16 -3.41
CA ILE A 282 -3.57 -17.74 -3.69
C ILE A 282 -2.95 -16.96 -2.54
N VAL A 283 -2.13 -15.98 -2.82
CA VAL A 283 -1.46 -15.12 -1.84
C VAL A 283 -1.61 -13.68 -2.30
N GLN A 284 -2.18 -12.83 -1.44
CA GLN A 284 -2.51 -11.44 -1.80
C GLN A 284 -2.16 -10.46 -0.67
N ASN A 285 -1.40 -9.43 -1.02
CA ASN A 285 -0.99 -8.33 -0.17
C ASN A 285 -1.53 -6.97 -0.67
N ASN A 286 -1.58 -6.76 -1.98
CA ASN A 286 -1.95 -5.53 -2.67
C ASN A 286 -3.29 -4.91 -2.21
N TRP A 287 -4.37 -5.69 -2.23
CA TRP A 287 -5.71 -5.21 -1.91
C TRP A 287 -6.17 -5.66 -0.52
N LYS A 288 -5.85 -6.88 -0.09
CA LYS A 288 -6.22 -7.38 1.25
C LYS A 288 -5.22 -7.08 2.36
N GLY A 289 -3.94 -6.92 2.01
CA GLY A 289 -2.84 -6.85 2.97
C GLY A 289 -2.17 -5.49 3.02
N ASP A 290 -1.03 -5.43 3.67
CA ASP A 290 -0.17 -4.24 3.69
C ASP A 290 1.27 -4.65 3.95
N THR A 291 2.19 -3.75 3.65
CA THR A 291 3.59 -3.89 4.07
C THR A 291 4.00 -2.62 4.79
N TYR A 292 4.64 -2.79 5.95
CA TYR A 292 4.96 -1.68 6.83
C TYR A 292 6.34 -1.87 7.45
N LEU A 293 7.21 -0.87 7.29
CA LEU A 293 8.50 -0.81 7.97
C LEU A 293 8.33 0.01 9.24
N ASP A 294 8.53 -0.61 10.40
CA ASP A 294 8.37 0.06 11.68
C ASP A 294 9.59 0.90 12.07
N ALA A 295 9.45 1.72 13.13
CA ALA A 295 10.52 2.55 13.64
C ALA A 295 11.74 1.77 14.17
N GLN A 296 11.61 0.46 14.41
CA GLN A 296 12.69 -0.43 14.83
C GLN A 296 13.39 -1.10 13.62
N GLY A 297 12.94 -0.82 12.39
CA GLY A 297 13.47 -1.41 11.16
C GLY A 297 12.95 -2.82 10.90
N ARG A 298 11.89 -3.26 11.58
CA ARG A 298 11.22 -4.54 11.30
C ARG A 298 10.21 -4.34 10.19
N LEU A 299 10.13 -5.33 9.30
CA LEU A 299 9.15 -5.34 8.22
C LEU A 299 7.96 -6.21 8.61
N HIS A 300 6.78 -5.60 8.64
CA HIS A 300 5.50 -6.23 8.88
C HIS A 300 4.79 -6.45 7.54
N VAL A 301 4.33 -7.67 7.30
CA VAL A 301 3.62 -8.04 6.08
C VAL A 301 2.27 -8.63 6.49
N LEU A 302 1.19 -7.87 6.28
CA LEU A 302 -0.17 -8.40 6.35
C LEU A 302 -0.54 -8.98 5.01
N TYR A 303 -1.10 -10.18 4.96
CA TYR A 303 -1.49 -10.76 3.69
C TYR A 303 -2.61 -11.78 3.87
N PHE A 304 -3.25 -12.09 2.75
CA PHE A 304 -4.25 -13.15 2.64
C PHE A 304 -3.62 -14.35 1.96
N SER A 305 -3.96 -15.55 2.43
CA SER A 305 -3.55 -16.82 1.82
C SER A 305 -4.74 -17.75 1.72
N ASP A 306 -4.96 -18.35 0.56
CA ASP A 306 -6.01 -19.34 0.30
C ASP A 306 -5.43 -20.62 -0.26
N ASP A 307 -5.93 -21.76 0.23
CA ASP A 307 -5.55 -23.12 -0.20
C ASP A 307 -4.02 -23.36 -0.34
N ASN A 308 -3.21 -22.67 0.46
CA ASN A 308 -1.75 -22.78 0.43
C ASN A 308 -1.22 -23.64 1.60
N ASN A 309 0.04 -24.05 1.52
CA ASN A 309 0.73 -24.84 2.55
C ASN A 309 -0.05 -26.13 2.91
N ARG A 310 -0.64 -26.78 1.89
CA ARG A 310 -1.46 -28.00 2.01
C ARG A 310 -2.65 -27.88 2.96
N LYS A 311 -3.13 -26.65 3.18
CA LYS A 311 -4.27 -26.38 4.06
C LYS A 311 -5.39 -25.73 3.26
N ARG A 312 -6.56 -26.38 3.22
CA ARG A 312 -7.76 -25.79 2.63
C ARG A 312 -8.24 -24.61 3.47
N GLY A 313 -8.70 -23.56 2.78
CA GLY A 313 -9.35 -22.40 3.37
C GLY A 313 -8.55 -21.12 3.22
N SER A 314 -9.22 -20.04 3.58
CA SER A 314 -8.78 -18.67 3.37
C SER A 314 -8.39 -18.02 4.70
N PHE A 315 -7.22 -17.40 4.76
CA PHE A 315 -6.62 -16.94 6.00
C PHE A 315 -5.97 -15.56 5.85
N ASN A 316 -6.33 -14.63 6.73
CA ASN A 316 -5.57 -13.41 6.98
C ASN A 316 -4.39 -13.73 7.91
N ARG A 317 -3.20 -13.32 7.49
CA ARG A 317 -1.91 -13.62 8.12
C ARG A 317 -1.10 -12.35 8.35
N HIS A 318 -0.18 -12.45 9.30
CA HIS A 318 0.81 -11.43 9.60
C HIS A 318 2.18 -12.07 9.76
N ALA A 319 3.12 -11.68 8.90
CA ALA A 319 4.52 -12.00 9.03
C ALA A 319 5.32 -10.80 9.51
N ILE A 320 6.33 -11.04 10.34
CA ILE A 320 7.27 -10.03 10.82
C ILE A 320 8.67 -10.51 10.49
N PHE A 321 9.47 -9.62 9.92
CA PHE A 321 10.89 -9.83 9.62
C PHE A 321 11.72 -8.83 10.40
N ASP A 322 12.85 -9.27 10.95
CA ASP A 322 13.82 -8.35 11.52
C ASP A 322 14.55 -7.54 10.42
N ALA A 323 15.36 -6.57 10.84
CA ALA A 323 16.15 -5.73 9.93
C ALA A 323 17.18 -6.54 9.10
N GLY A 324 17.52 -7.76 9.53
CA GLY A 324 18.38 -8.69 8.80
C GLY A 324 17.63 -9.54 7.77
N GLY A 325 16.31 -9.42 7.69
CA GLY A 325 15.44 -10.18 6.80
C GLY A 325 15.10 -11.59 7.28
N LYS A 326 15.33 -11.91 8.57
CA LYS A 326 14.89 -13.17 9.15
C LYS A 326 13.43 -13.06 9.58
N CYS A 327 12.60 -14.02 9.15
CA CYS A 327 11.22 -14.13 9.65
C CYS A 327 11.24 -14.49 11.14
N ILE A 328 10.72 -13.61 11.98
CA ILE A 328 10.58 -13.82 13.43
C ILE A 328 9.21 -14.38 13.79
N ARG A 329 8.20 -14.13 12.96
CA ARG A 329 6.82 -14.61 13.14
C ARG A 329 6.10 -14.68 11.80
N ASN A 330 5.27 -15.69 11.61
CA ASN A 330 4.26 -15.76 10.55
C ASN A 330 3.05 -16.51 11.10
N ALA A 331 1.97 -15.78 11.43
CA ALA A 331 0.82 -16.31 12.15
C ALA A 331 -0.50 -15.80 11.58
N LEU A 332 -1.60 -16.45 11.98
CA LEU A 332 -2.95 -15.97 11.69
C LEU A 332 -3.24 -14.68 12.46
N LEU A 333 -3.96 -13.77 11.80
CA LEU A 333 -4.56 -12.62 12.48
C LEU A 333 -5.77 -13.07 13.32
N PRO A 334 -6.12 -12.33 14.39
CA PRO A 334 -7.27 -12.67 15.25
C PRO A 334 -8.63 -12.49 14.55
N PHE A 335 -8.65 -11.84 13.38
CA PHE A 335 -9.83 -11.68 12.54
C PHE A 335 -9.57 -12.24 11.14
N GLN A 336 -10.60 -12.84 10.55
CA GLN A 336 -10.52 -13.57 9.28
C GLN A 336 -11.58 -13.08 8.27
N GLU A 337 -12.22 -11.93 8.56
CA GLU A 337 -13.14 -11.27 7.63
C GLU A 337 -12.39 -10.75 6.39
N ASP A 338 -13.04 -10.81 5.24
CA ASP A 338 -12.52 -10.29 3.98
C ASP A 338 -12.47 -8.77 3.97
N SER A 339 -11.27 -8.21 4.15
CA SER A 339 -11.08 -6.77 4.39
C SER A 339 -9.84 -6.24 3.69
N ALA A 340 -9.88 -4.95 3.33
CA ALA A 340 -8.67 -4.18 3.09
C ALA A 340 -7.99 -3.95 4.43
N MET A 341 -6.71 -4.26 4.57
CA MET A 341 -5.94 -4.00 5.79
C MET A 341 -4.83 -2.99 5.52
N ARG A 342 -4.60 -2.06 6.44
CA ARG A 342 -3.43 -1.19 6.44
C ARG A 342 -2.85 -1.06 7.84
N MET A 343 -1.54 -0.91 7.93
CA MET A 343 -0.84 -0.73 9.19
C MET A 343 -0.49 0.72 9.44
N ALA A 344 -0.47 1.07 10.73
CA ALA A 344 0.03 2.34 11.23
C ALA A 344 0.76 2.12 12.56
N GLN A 345 1.55 3.10 12.98
CA GLN A 345 2.23 3.12 14.27
C GLN A 345 2.05 4.49 14.90
N SER A 346 1.61 4.55 16.15
CA SER A 346 1.56 5.79 16.93
C SER A 346 2.96 6.31 17.26
N THR A 347 3.01 7.52 17.81
CA THR A 347 4.27 8.17 18.20
C THR A 347 5.02 7.47 19.33
N ASP A 348 4.31 6.71 20.18
CA ASP A 348 4.88 5.87 21.23
C ASP A 348 5.39 4.50 20.73
N GLY A 349 5.21 4.20 19.44
CA GLY A 349 5.65 2.95 18.82
C GLY A 349 4.60 1.82 18.82
N ARG A 350 3.38 2.03 19.33
CA ARG A 350 2.31 1.00 19.29
C ARG A 350 1.77 0.81 17.87
N HIS A 351 1.63 -0.43 17.44
CA HIS A 351 1.12 -0.78 16.11
C HIS A 351 -0.42 -0.85 16.09
N TYR A 352 -1.00 -0.52 14.94
CA TYR A 352 -2.42 -0.65 14.66
C TYR A 352 -2.65 -1.27 13.28
N ILE A 353 -3.72 -2.07 13.17
CA ILE A 353 -4.27 -2.52 11.88
C ILE A 353 -5.62 -1.84 11.68
N ILE A 354 -5.75 -1.16 10.55
CA ILE A 354 -6.96 -0.50 10.08
C ILE A 354 -7.58 -1.44 9.04
N ALA A 355 -8.75 -1.99 9.33
CA ALA A 355 -9.45 -2.93 8.47
C ALA A 355 -10.79 -2.34 7.99
N ILE A 356 -11.04 -2.44 6.68
CA ILE A 356 -12.33 -2.07 6.07
C ILE A 356 -12.86 -3.28 5.29
N PRO A 357 -13.96 -3.90 5.73
CA PRO A 357 -14.61 -5.00 5.01
C PRO A 357 -15.15 -4.57 3.64
N TYR A 358 -15.02 -5.46 2.66
CA TYR A 358 -15.51 -5.22 1.29
C TYR A 358 -16.97 -5.59 1.11
N SER A 359 -17.60 -5.01 0.08
CA SER A 359 -18.95 -5.36 -0.40
C SER A 359 -20.07 -5.28 0.65
N GLN A 360 -19.79 -4.62 1.77
CA GLN A 360 -20.70 -4.39 2.88
C GLN A 360 -20.83 -2.88 3.13
N PRO A 361 -21.89 -2.42 3.83
CA PRO A 361 -21.96 -1.03 4.26
C PRO A 361 -20.69 -0.61 5.02
N ALA A 362 -20.10 0.52 4.61
CA ALA A 362 -18.78 0.95 5.04
C ALA A 362 -18.67 1.01 6.57
N ARG A 363 -17.74 0.24 7.11
CA ARG A 363 -17.28 0.31 8.50
C ARG A 363 -15.76 0.19 8.54
N VAL A 364 -15.17 0.78 9.56
CA VAL A 364 -13.75 0.65 9.86
C VAL A 364 -13.59 -0.01 11.21
N GLN A 365 -12.69 -0.97 11.27
CA GLN A 365 -12.21 -1.62 12.49
C GLN A 365 -10.77 -1.19 12.71
N VAL A 366 -10.44 -0.80 13.94
CA VAL A 366 -9.07 -0.50 14.34
C VAL A 366 -8.66 -1.50 15.39
N TRP A 367 -7.61 -2.25 15.09
CA TRP A 367 -7.06 -3.29 15.95
C TRP A 367 -5.73 -2.79 16.51
N GLY A 368 -5.65 -2.59 17.82
CA GLY A 368 -4.43 -2.15 18.49
C GLY A 368 -3.57 -3.34 18.89
N ALA A 369 -2.25 -3.19 18.75
CA ALA A 369 -1.32 -4.21 19.20
C ALA A 369 -1.40 -4.41 20.72
N THR A 370 -1.30 -5.66 21.15
CA THR A 370 -1.32 -6.06 22.57
C THR A 370 0.09 -6.26 23.15
N ASP A 371 1.12 -6.11 22.32
CA ASP A 371 2.53 -6.23 22.66
C ASP A 371 3.37 -5.23 21.86
N ALA A 372 4.62 -5.01 22.30
CA ALA A 372 5.55 -4.07 21.68
C ALA A 372 6.05 -4.53 20.30
N GLU A 373 5.91 -5.82 19.98
CA GLU A 373 6.32 -6.38 18.70
C GLU A 373 5.24 -6.23 17.62
N GLY A 374 4.02 -5.81 17.97
CA GLY A 374 2.91 -5.83 17.05
C GLY A 374 2.55 -7.25 16.60
N ALA A 375 2.75 -8.25 17.45
CA ALA A 375 2.54 -9.65 17.15
C ALA A 375 1.12 -10.14 17.48
N GLY A 376 0.50 -9.59 18.51
CA GLY A 376 -0.89 -9.79 18.91
C GLY A 376 -1.72 -8.51 18.74
N TYR A 377 -3.02 -8.66 18.47
CA TYR A 377 -3.95 -7.56 18.25
C TYR A 377 -5.30 -7.79 18.93
N ALA A 378 -5.93 -6.72 19.39
CA ALA A 378 -7.30 -6.70 19.89
C ALA A 378 -8.09 -5.56 19.25
N LEU A 379 -9.40 -5.75 19.04
CA LEU A 379 -10.27 -4.72 18.48
C LEU A 379 -10.43 -3.58 19.49
N GLU A 380 -9.96 -2.39 19.12
CA GLU A 380 -10.03 -1.17 19.94
C GLU A 380 -11.31 -0.40 19.65
N VAL A 381 -11.64 -0.23 18.36
CA VAL A 381 -12.85 0.48 17.94
C VAL A 381 -13.37 -0.08 16.63
N GLU A 382 -14.70 -0.14 16.51
CA GLU A 382 -15.40 -0.29 15.24
C GLU A 382 -16.34 0.90 15.06
N LYS A 383 -16.27 1.55 13.89
CA LYS A 383 -17.20 2.62 13.52
C LYS A 383 -17.84 2.33 12.18
N ARG A 384 -19.18 2.36 12.14
CA ARG A 384 -19.92 2.37 10.87
C ARG A 384 -19.85 3.78 10.27
N LEU A 385 -19.27 3.89 9.08
CA LEU A 385 -19.09 5.16 8.37
C LEU A 385 -20.35 5.54 7.58
N SER A 386 -21.05 4.55 7.03
CA SER A 386 -22.29 4.77 6.29
C SER A 386 -23.13 3.50 6.18
N LYS A 387 -24.44 3.67 5.96
CA LYS A 387 -25.34 2.57 5.57
C LYS A 387 -25.44 2.38 4.06
N ARG A 388 -24.98 3.36 3.27
CA ARG A 388 -25.17 3.43 1.80
C ARG A 388 -23.88 3.21 1.03
N ILE A 389 -22.77 3.73 1.54
CA ILE A 389 -21.46 3.62 0.91
C ILE A 389 -20.97 2.17 1.07
N LYS A 390 -20.51 1.56 -0.03
CA LYS A 390 -19.88 0.24 -0.03
C LYS A 390 -18.47 0.40 -0.58
N PRO A 391 -17.42 0.15 0.23
CA PRO A 391 -16.05 0.24 -0.25
C PRO A 391 -15.84 -0.69 -1.45
N SER A 392 -15.29 -0.13 -2.52
CA SER A 392 -14.93 -0.87 -3.73
C SER A 392 -13.70 -1.74 -3.47
N TYR A 393 -13.55 -2.79 -4.28
CA TYR A 393 -12.37 -3.66 -4.27
C TYR A 393 -11.08 -2.84 -4.46
N ALA A 394 -10.07 -3.13 -3.63
CA ALA A 394 -8.75 -2.47 -3.61
C ALA A 394 -8.78 -0.94 -3.44
N GLY A 395 -8.18 -0.43 -2.36
CA GLY A 395 -7.90 1.01 -2.32
C GLY A 395 -7.99 1.73 -1.00
N LEU A 396 -8.06 1.03 0.14
CA LEU A 396 -7.74 1.69 1.40
C LEU A 396 -6.29 2.20 1.32
N ALA A 397 -6.10 3.50 1.45
CA ALA A 397 -4.79 4.12 1.60
C ALA A 397 -4.77 4.84 2.95
N VAL A 398 -3.62 4.82 3.61
CA VAL A 398 -3.42 5.47 4.89
C VAL A 398 -2.16 6.33 4.84
N SER A 399 -2.16 7.46 5.54
CA SER A 399 -0.96 8.25 5.77
C SER A 399 -0.05 7.45 6.70
N CYS A 400 1.11 7.04 6.20
CA CYS A 400 2.07 6.23 6.94
C CYS A 400 3.50 6.60 6.53
N PRO A 401 4.53 6.28 7.33
CA PRO A 401 5.92 6.63 7.01
C PRO A 401 6.40 6.16 5.62
N ARG A 402 5.78 5.13 5.05
CA ARG A 402 6.09 4.60 3.70
C ARG A 402 6.03 5.64 2.59
N ASN A 403 5.15 6.65 2.68
CA ASN A 403 5.09 7.74 1.72
C ASN A 403 5.69 9.05 2.25
N GLY A 404 6.46 8.94 3.33
CA GLY A 404 7.06 10.09 4.01
C GLY A 404 6.07 10.88 4.87
N SER A 405 4.81 10.43 5.01
CA SER A 405 3.86 11.07 5.91
C SER A 405 4.49 11.24 7.29
N ARG A 406 4.24 12.41 7.90
CA ARG A 406 4.59 12.64 9.28
C ARG A 406 4.01 11.53 10.16
N GLN A 407 4.87 10.94 11.00
CA GLN A 407 4.43 10.02 12.04
C GLN A 407 3.90 10.85 13.21
N ASP A 408 2.58 10.96 13.27
CA ASP A 408 1.86 11.49 14.42
C ASP A 408 0.70 10.55 14.79
N ASP A 409 0.01 10.91 15.85
CA ASP A 409 -1.12 10.15 16.39
C ASP A 409 -2.43 10.36 15.57
N GLN A 410 -2.33 10.86 14.35
CA GLN A 410 -3.44 11.03 13.42
C GLN A 410 -3.17 10.31 12.09
N ILE A 411 -4.01 9.34 11.77
CA ILE A 411 -3.95 8.62 10.50
C ILE A 411 -5.07 9.12 9.58
N ASP A 412 -4.67 9.73 8.47
CA ASP A 412 -5.56 10.08 7.39
C ASP A 412 -5.80 8.86 6.50
N CYS A 413 -7.07 8.52 6.29
CA CYS A 413 -7.48 7.35 5.54
C CYS A 413 -8.27 7.79 4.30
N LEU A 414 -8.08 7.06 3.20
CA LEU A 414 -8.76 7.27 1.94
C LEU A 414 -9.25 5.92 1.41
N PHE A 415 -10.49 5.80 0.98
CA PHE A 415 -10.97 4.58 0.32
C PHE A 415 -11.93 4.89 -0.83
N PRO A 416 -11.93 4.10 -1.91
CA PRO A 416 -12.85 4.29 -3.02
C PRO A 416 -14.21 3.65 -2.70
N ALA A 417 -15.27 4.28 -3.16
CA ALA A 417 -16.60 3.67 -3.28
C ALA A 417 -17.30 4.23 -4.51
N ASP A 418 -17.81 3.36 -5.37
CA ASP A 418 -18.38 3.73 -6.66
C ASP A 418 -17.41 4.62 -7.48
N LYS A 419 -17.81 5.86 -7.79
CA LYS A 419 -17.01 6.85 -8.53
C LYS A 419 -16.49 7.98 -7.63
N ASP A 420 -16.43 7.75 -6.33
CA ASP A 420 -15.91 8.74 -5.37
C ASP A 420 -14.80 8.16 -4.48
N TYR A 421 -13.94 9.05 -4.00
CA TYR A 421 -13.04 8.77 -2.89
C TYR A 421 -13.57 9.40 -1.62
N HIS A 422 -13.50 8.62 -0.55
CA HIS A 422 -13.96 8.99 0.78
C HIS A 422 -12.78 9.13 1.73
N HIS A 423 -12.73 10.27 2.42
CA HIS A 423 -11.70 10.57 3.44
C HIS A 423 -12.28 10.46 4.84
N PHE A 424 -11.49 9.95 5.78
CA PHE A 424 -11.75 10.05 7.21
C PHE A 424 -10.42 10.03 7.97
N THR A 425 -10.47 10.34 9.27
CA THR A 425 -9.29 10.35 10.14
C THR A 425 -9.48 9.40 11.30
N ILE A 426 -8.38 8.83 11.75
CA ILE A 426 -8.28 8.05 12.99
C ILE A 426 -7.32 8.81 13.91
N ARG A 427 -7.72 9.04 15.17
CA ARG A 427 -6.81 9.57 16.20
C ARG A 427 -6.45 8.46 17.18
N LEU A 428 -5.16 8.15 17.23
CA LEU A 428 -4.51 7.15 18.08
C LEU A 428 -4.05 7.90 19.34
N LYS A 429 -4.83 7.97 20.41
CA LYS A 429 -4.35 8.71 21.59
C LYS A 429 -3.18 7.97 22.22
N SER A 430 -2.04 8.65 22.34
CA SER A 430 -1.01 8.34 23.34
C SER A 430 -1.49 8.84 24.71
N GLU A 431 -1.19 8.06 25.76
CA GLU A 431 -1.45 8.44 27.16
C GLU A 431 -0.64 9.66 27.60
#